data_AF-A0A0F6A3G0-F1
#
_entry.id   AF-A0A0F6A3G0-F1
#
_cell.length_a   1.000
_cell.length_b   1.000
_cell.length_c   1.000
_cell.angle_alpha   90.00
_cell.angle_beta   90.00
_cell.angle_gamma   90.00
#
_symmetry.space_group_name_H-M   'P 1'
#
loop_
_entity.id
_entity.type
_entity.pdbx_description
1 polymer ?
#
loop_
_entity_poly.entity_id
_entity_poly.type
_entity_poly.pdbx_seq_one_letter_code
_entity_poly.pdbx_strand_id
1 'polypeptide(L)'
;MVEVVDVTGWIGDEHHAIFPVGARDKEMLWSPEKQVEVLKPSWPYLFKESIDRYQDQYWTELVAYIVSKYLGVDVPKVFPAIKNTEDGIVCGSLIEWFYDVDSERFVHAGSYFKRIIPDFDDKTGKQHNFADMNIFIRSLAIQAGLVTERVKWLADMALFDSLIGNTDRHQENWGVVFQSDDKSRLSPLFDNGTSLGHERFLDKVKDWDDNRLRAYVNRGCHHLRVNRENTKQRIKHFELVEGISSSGKDIQDYMLQKLDAVDLEAMLAEIEGLTKIDIDVPFSQERFEWIKRNILMRLELLKEEVRK
;
A
#
# COMPACT_ATOMS: atom_id res chain seq x y z
N MET A 1 12.38 9.95 -16.81
CA MET A 1 11.32 8.96 -17.06
C MET A 1 11.60 7.77 -16.16
N VAL A 2 10.58 7.09 -15.66
CA VAL A 2 10.78 5.84 -14.91
C VAL A 2 11.21 4.78 -15.92
N GLU A 3 12.37 4.17 -15.72
CA GLU A 3 12.88 3.09 -16.58
C GLU A 3 12.31 1.73 -16.15
N VAL A 4 12.05 0.87 -17.13
CA VAL A 4 11.64 -0.52 -16.90
C VAL A 4 12.88 -1.33 -16.53
N VAL A 5 12.81 -2.03 -15.40
CA VAL A 5 13.92 -2.86 -14.90
C VAL A 5 13.81 -4.27 -15.48
N ASP A 6 14.83 -4.72 -16.20
CA ASP A 6 14.95 -6.12 -16.60
C ASP A 6 15.58 -6.93 -15.46
N VAL A 7 14.80 -7.88 -14.91
CA VAL A 7 15.21 -8.74 -13.78
C VAL A 7 15.54 -10.17 -14.20
N THR A 8 15.63 -10.46 -15.51
CA THR A 8 15.86 -11.81 -16.06
C THR A 8 17.08 -12.51 -15.45
N GLY A 9 18.17 -11.78 -15.27
CA GLY A 9 19.43 -12.32 -14.73
C GLY A 9 19.61 -12.15 -13.23
N TRP A 10 18.60 -11.67 -12.50
CA TRP A 10 18.71 -11.45 -11.06
C TRP A 10 18.64 -12.78 -10.31
N ILE A 11 19.33 -12.84 -9.17
CA ILE A 11 19.41 -14.07 -8.38
C ILE A 11 18.17 -14.15 -7.49
N GLY A 12 17.42 -15.24 -7.62
CA GLY A 12 16.32 -15.55 -6.70
C GLY A 12 16.83 -15.98 -5.33
N ASP A 13 16.17 -15.51 -4.27
CA ASP A 13 16.49 -15.93 -2.90
C ASP A 13 15.77 -17.24 -2.55
N GLU A 14 16.49 -18.37 -2.59
CA GLU A 14 15.96 -19.67 -2.16
C GLU A 14 15.98 -19.84 -0.62
N HIS A 15 16.73 -19.02 0.11
CA HIS A 15 17.01 -19.21 1.54
C HIS A 15 16.13 -18.37 2.46
N HIS A 16 15.71 -17.17 2.03
CA HIS A 16 14.86 -16.24 2.79
C HIS A 16 13.44 -16.13 2.23
N ALA A 17 13.03 -17.05 1.35
CA ALA A 17 11.70 -17.16 0.77
C ALA A 17 10.59 -17.50 1.80
N ILE A 18 10.43 -16.65 2.83
CA ILE A 18 9.25 -16.65 3.70
C ILE A 18 8.29 -15.61 3.13
N PHE A 19 7.59 -15.97 2.06
CA PHE A 19 6.58 -15.10 1.48
C PHE A 19 5.29 -15.18 2.32
N PRO A 20 4.66 -14.04 2.68
CA PRO A 20 3.30 -14.07 3.17
C PRO A 20 2.36 -14.60 2.07
N VAL A 21 1.31 -15.31 2.50
CA VAL A 21 0.27 -15.87 1.64
C VAL A 21 -0.37 -14.72 0.83
N GLY A 22 -0.24 -14.75 -0.49
CA GLY A 22 -0.83 -13.77 -1.41
C GLY A 22 -1.37 -14.45 -2.66
N ALA A 23 -2.25 -13.78 -3.39
CA ALA A 23 -2.94 -14.36 -4.56
C ALA A 23 -2.11 -14.36 -5.86
N ARG A 24 -0.91 -13.78 -5.84
CA ARG A 24 -0.01 -13.67 -7.00
C ARG A 24 1.28 -14.41 -6.71
N ASP A 25 1.92 -14.88 -7.78
CA ASP A 25 3.30 -15.36 -7.70
C ASP A 25 4.23 -14.19 -7.38
N LYS A 26 5.12 -14.44 -6.43
CA LYS A 26 6.03 -13.44 -5.87
C LYS A 26 7.39 -14.10 -5.72
N GLU A 27 8.42 -13.37 -6.13
CA GLU A 27 9.80 -13.82 -6.01
C GLU A 27 10.63 -12.72 -5.35
N MET A 28 11.51 -13.10 -4.44
CA MET A 28 12.52 -12.20 -3.90
C MET A 28 13.75 -12.30 -4.78
N LEU A 29 14.14 -11.19 -5.37
CA LEU A 29 15.24 -11.08 -6.31
C LEU A 29 16.30 -10.13 -5.75
N TRP A 30 17.56 -10.51 -5.89
CA TRP A 30 18.70 -9.68 -5.49
C TRP A 30 19.21 -8.87 -6.66
N SER A 31 19.30 -7.56 -6.47
CA SER A 31 19.88 -6.65 -7.46
C SER A 31 21.38 -6.92 -7.65
N PRO A 32 21.93 -6.68 -8.85
CA PRO A 32 23.35 -6.89 -9.10
C PRO A 32 24.24 -5.95 -8.27
N GLU A 33 25.51 -6.34 -8.07
CA GLU A 33 26.50 -5.53 -7.35
C GLU A 33 26.81 -4.19 -8.04
N LYS A 34 26.68 -4.15 -9.37
CA LYS A 34 26.86 -2.90 -10.13
C LYS A 34 25.69 -1.98 -9.87
N GLN A 35 25.98 -0.78 -9.40
CA GLN A 35 24.99 0.25 -9.16
C GLN A 35 24.20 0.56 -10.44
N VAL A 36 22.91 0.26 -10.41
CA VAL A 36 21.92 0.85 -11.31
C VAL A 36 21.45 2.12 -10.61
N GLU A 37 21.51 3.29 -11.27
CA GLU A 37 21.37 4.62 -10.61
C GLU A 37 20.19 4.76 -9.64
N VAL A 38 19.09 4.05 -9.90
CA VAL A 38 17.84 4.15 -9.12
C VAL A 38 17.65 3.01 -8.09
N LEU A 39 18.46 1.95 -8.15
CA LEU A 39 18.35 0.75 -7.30
C LEU A 39 19.52 0.66 -6.31
N LYS A 40 19.26 0.11 -5.13
CA LYS A 40 20.31 -0.28 -4.19
C LYS A 40 21.04 -1.48 -4.78
N PRO A 41 22.38 -1.47 -4.87
CA PRO A 41 23.15 -2.64 -5.29
C PRO A 41 23.12 -3.72 -4.20
N SER A 42 23.19 -5.00 -4.60
CA SER A 42 23.21 -6.14 -3.67
C SER A 42 22.10 -6.08 -2.61
N TRP A 43 20.89 -5.72 -3.03
CA TRP A 43 19.75 -5.53 -2.15
C TRP A 43 18.55 -6.36 -2.60
N PRO A 44 17.73 -6.89 -1.69
CA PRO A 44 16.54 -7.64 -2.06
C PRO A 44 15.41 -6.74 -2.58
N TYR A 45 14.69 -7.25 -3.55
CA TYR A 45 13.48 -6.67 -4.13
C TYR A 45 12.42 -7.76 -4.26
N LEU A 46 11.15 -7.41 -4.05
CA LEU A 46 10.02 -8.29 -4.30
C LEU A 46 9.48 -8.05 -5.70
N PHE A 47 9.65 -9.01 -6.60
CA PHE A 47 9.01 -9.01 -7.91
C PHE A 47 7.62 -9.65 -7.78
N LYS A 48 6.58 -8.85 -8.06
CA LYS A 48 5.19 -9.30 -8.10
C LYS A 48 4.71 -9.36 -9.55
N GLU A 49 4.47 -10.56 -10.03
CA GLU A 49 4.06 -10.79 -11.41
C GLU A 49 2.66 -10.22 -11.69
N SER A 50 2.43 -9.82 -12.93
CA SER A 50 1.09 -9.59 -13.46
C SER A 50 0.33 -10.92 -13.51
N ILE A 51 -0.98 -10.90 -13.26
CA ILE A 51 -1.82 -12.09 -13.39
C ILE A 51 -2.72 -11.95 -14.62
N ASP A 52 -2.95 -13.04 -15.36
CA ASP A 52 -3.73 -13.02 -16.61
C ASP A 52 -5.11 -12.36 -16.48
N ARG A 53 -5.77 -12.54 -15.33
CA ARG A 53 -7.10 -11.98 -15.11
C ARG A 53 -7.10 -10.46 -14.94
N TYR A 54 -5.99 -9.91 -14.44
CA TYR A 54 -5.85 -8.49 -14.09
C TYR A 54 -4.43 -8.03 -14.44
N GLN A 55 -4.09 -8.10 -15.72
CA GLN A 55 -2.72 -7.91 -16.21
C GLN A 55 -2.18 -6.51 -15.84
N ASP A 56 -3.01 -5.47 -15.85
CA ASP A 56 -2.61 -4.09 -15.51
C ASP A 56 -2.54 -3.81 -14.00
N GLN A 57 -2.92 -4.76 -13.13
CA GLN A 57 -3.02 -4.54 -11.70
C GLN A 57 -1.65 -4.49 -10.99
N TYR A 58 -0.52 -4.68 -11.68
CA TYR A 58 0.79 -4.37 -11.06
C TYR A 58 1.08 -2.86 -11.06
N TRP A 59 0.50 -2.11 -12.00
CA TRP A 59 0.61 -0.65 -12.06
C TRP A 59 0.05 0.05 -10.82
N THR A 60 -0.91 -0.57 -10.13
CA THR A 60 -1.50 0.00 -8.91
C THR A 60 -0.48 0.16 -7.79
N GLU A 61 0.53 -0.71 -7.69
CA GLU A 61 1.63 -0.56 -6.73
C GLU A 61 2.48 0.68 -7.07
N LEU A 62 2.77 0.91 -8.36
CA LEU A 62 3.52 2.08 -8.82
C LEU A 62 2.74 3.37 -8.60
N VAL A 63 1.46 3.39 -8.95
CA VAL A 63 0.60 4.57 -8.73
C VAL A 63 0.48 4.87 -7.24
N ALA A 64 0.29 3.85 -6.40
CA ALA A 64 0.25 4.03 -4.95
C ALA A 64 1.58 4.59 -4.41
N TYR A 65 2.72 4.11 -4.93
CA TYR A 65 4.03 4.68 -4.60
C TYR A 65 4.14 6.15 -5.03
N ILE A 66 3.69 6.52 -6.23
CA ILE A 66 3.68 7.93 -6.66
C ILE A 66 2.82 8.77 -5.70
N VAL A 67 1.58 8.36 -5.43
CA VAL A 67 0.68 9.06 -4.50
C VAL A 67 1.30 9.23 -3.12
N SER A 68 2.02 8.22 -2.62
CA SER A 68 2.67 8.26 -1.31
C SER A 68 3.72 9.37 -1.19
N LYS A 69 4.46 9.65 -2.26
CA LYS A 69 5.48 10.70 -2.29
C LYS A 69 4.86 12.08 -2.12
N TYR A 70 3.75 12.34 -2.80
CA TYR A 70 3.04 13.62 -2.74
C TYR A 70 2.24 13.80 -1.46
N LEU A 71 1.74 12.72 -0.87
CA LEU A 71 1.11 12.76 0.45
C LEU A 71 2.17 12.84 1.58
N GLY A 72 3.39 12.37 1.33
CA GLY A 72 4.48 12.30 2.30
C GLY A 72 4.31 11.13 3.28
N VAL A 73 3.97 9.95 2.77
CA VAL A 73 3.77 8.70 3.55
C VAL A 73 4.83 7.68 3.15
N ASP A 74 5.32 6.91 4.12
CA ASP A 74 6.35 5.89 3.91
C ASP A 74 5.77 4.65 3.21
N VAL A 75 6.15 4.46 1.94
CA VAL A 75 5.80 3.33 1.09
C VAL A 75 7.08 2.87 0.39
N PRO A 76 7.35 1.56 0.29
CA PRO A 76 8.55 1.08 -0.39
C PRO A 76 8.57 1.52 -1.85
N LYS A 77 9.78 1.79 -2.38
CA LYS A 77 9.92 2.18 -3.79
C LYS A 77 9.42 1.08 -4.70
N VAL A 78 8.76 1.47 -5.80
CA VAL A 78 8.24 0.52 -6.78
C VAL A 78 8.69 0.93 -8.17
N PHE A 79 9.15 -0.05 -8.94
CA PHE A 79 9.58 0.09 -10.32
C PHE A 79 8.76 -0.83 -11.23
N PRO A 80 8.52 -0.45 -12.50
CA PRO A 80 8.02 -1.37 -13.49
C PRO A 80 9.15 -2.32 -13.88
N ALA A 81 8.86 -3.61 -14.00
CA ALA A 81 9.88 -4.59 -14.31
C ALA A 81 9.37 -5.67 -15.28
N ILE A 82 10.33 -6.27 -15.98
CA ILE A 82 10.12 -7.41 -16.86
C ILE A 82 11.08 -8.55 -16.50
N LYS A 83 10.63 -9.79 -16.72
CA LYS A 83 11.44 -10.99 -16.63
C LYS A 83 11.25 -11.82 -17.90
N ASN A 84 12.32 -12.09 -18.65
CA ASN A 84 12.27 -13.01 -19.78
C ASN A 84 12.28 -14.44 -19.26
N THR A 85 11.28 -15.23 -19.62
CA THR A 85 11.15 -16.65 -19.30
C THR A 85 11.15 -17.48 -20.59
N GLU A 86 11.19 -18.81 -20.46
CA GLU A 86 11.05 -19.71 -21.62
C GLU A 86 9.69 -19.54 -22.33
N ASP A 87 8.64 -19.17 -21.56
CA ASP A 87 7.27 -19.01 -22.04
C ASP A 87 6.95 -17.58 -22.53
N GLY A 88 7.90 -16.64 -22.41
CA GLY A 88 7.75 -15.25 -22.85
C GLY A 88 8.14 -14.21 -21.80
N ILE A 89 7.75 -12.95 -22.04
CA ILE A 89 8.03 -11.82 -21.15
C ILE A 89 6.95 -11.73 -20.07
N VAL A 90 7.37 -11.76 -18.81
CA VAL A 90 6.50 -11.53 -17.65
C VAL A 90 6.68 -10.10 -17.17
N CYS A 91 5.60 -9.33 -17.15
CA CYS A 91 5.57 -7.98 -16.58
C CYS A 91 5.25 -8.04 -15.08
N GLY A 92 5.72 -7.06 -14.32
CA GLY A 92 5.41 -6.99 -12.90
C GLY A 92 5.84 -5.69 -12.23
N SER A 93 5.55 -5.59 -10.94
CA SER A 93 6.08 -4.53 -10.08
C SER A 93 7.28 -5.07 -9.29
N LEU A 94 8.36 -4.31 -9.29
CA LEU A 94 9.56 -4.57 -8.51
C LEU A 94 9.60 -3.63 -7.31
N ILE A 95 9.41 -4.19 -6.12
CA ILE A 95 9.22 -3.44 -4.88
C ILE A 95 10.49 -3.55 -4.04
N GLU A 96 11.09 -2.41 -3.66
CA GLU A 96 12.27 -2.39 -2.80
C GLU A 96 11.96 -3.01 -1.44
N TRP A 97 12.80 -3.95 -0.98
CA TRP A 97 12.63 -4.52 0.36
C TRP A 97 12.95 -3.47 1.43
N PHE A 98 12.10 -3.36 2.45
CA PHE A 98 12.08 -2.20 3.36
C PHE A 98 12.84 -2.38 4.67
N TYR A 99 13.49 -3.52 4.87
CA TYR A 99 14.33 -3.79 6.03
C TYR A 99 15.56 -4.59 5.61
N ASP A 100 16.62 -4.47 6.39
CA ASP A 100 17.86 -5.23 6.19
C ASP A 100 17.68 -6.64 6.77
N VAL A 101 17.74 -7.66 5.91
CA VAL A 101 17.47 -9.06 6.30
C VAL A 101 18.54 -9.66 7.21
N ASP A 102 19.74 -9.09 7.22
CA ASP A 102 20.87 -9.58 8.01
C ASP A 102 20.87 -9.00 9.43
N SER A 103 20.34 -7.79 9.60
CA SER A 103 20.42 -7.04 10.86
C SER A 103 19.06 -6.70 11.50
N GLU A 104 17.96 -6.86 10.76
CA GLU A 104 16.62 -6.52 11.23
C GLU A 104 15.65 -7.70 11.06
N ARG A 105 14.62 -7.72 11.90
CA ARG A 105 13.57 -8.74 11.85
C ARG A 105 12.21 -8.11 11.64
N PHE A 106 11.52 -8.52 10.58
CA PHE A 106 10.13 -8.14 10.38
C PHE A 106 9.16 -9.16 10.99
N VAL A 107 8.11 -8.65 11.66
CA VAL A 107 7.01 -9.44 12.20
C VAL A 107 5.70 -8.85 11.69
N HIS A 108 4.95 -9.63 10.90
CA HIS A 108 3.61 -9.27 10.47
C HIS A 108 2.67 -9.09 11.66
N ALA A 109 1.74 -8.13 11.57
CA ALA A 109 0.79 -7.86 12.63
C ALA A 109 -0.12 -9.07 12.93
N GLY A 110 -0.39 -9.94 11.95
CA GLY A 110 -1.17 -11.17 12.15
C GLY A 110 -0.60 -12.08 13.25
N SER A 111 0.73 -12.10 13.42
CA SER A 111 1.38 -12.83 14.52
C SER A 111 0.94 -12.32 15.90
N TYR A 112 0.69 -11.01 16.03
CA TYR A 112 0.15 -10.43 17.24
C TYR A 112 -1.33 -10.80 17.43
N PHE A 113 -2.15 -10.68 16.38
CA PHE A 113 -3.58 -11.00 16.47
C PHE A 113 -3.83 -12.46 16.88
N LYS A 114 -3.05 -13.41 16.33
CA LYS A 114 -3.07 -14.83 16.75
C LYS A 114 -2.80 -15.04 18.23
N ARG A 115 -1.95 -14.20 18.82
CA ARG A 115 -1.57 -14.32 20.22
C ARG A 115 -2.66 -13.84 21.18
N ILE A 116 -3.48 -12.88 20.75
CA ILE A 116 -4.52 -12.25 21.60
C ILE A 116 -5.95 -12.70 21.28
N ILE A 117 -6.13 -13.42 20.18
CA ILE A 117 -7.42 -14.00 19.74
C ILE A 117 -7.19 -15.50 19.53
N PRO A 118 -7.60 -16.35 20.49
CA PRO A 118 -7.34 -17.80 20.44
C PRO A 118 -7.78 -18.48 19.14
N ASP A 119 -8.88 -18.03 18.55
CA ASP A 119 -9.45 -18.58 17.31
C ASP A 119 -9.30 -17.59 16.13
N PHE A 120 -8.12 -16.99 15.98
CA PHE A 120 -7.88 -16.04 14.90
C PHE A 120 -7.92 -16.74 13.53
N ASP A 121 -8.82 -16.30 12.65
CA ASP A 121 -8.95 -16.80 11.29
C ASP A 121 -8.03 -16.03 10.33
N ASP A 122 -6.85 -16.61 10.06
CA ASP A 122 -5.88 -16.08 9.12
C ASP A 122 -6.41 -15.95 7.69
N LYS A 123 -7.32 -16.82 7.30
CA LYS A 123 -7.77 -16.92 5.92
C LYS A 123 -8.65 -15.74 5.55
N THR A 124 -9.53 -15.33 6.46
CA THR A 124 -10.44 -14.20 6.19
C THR A 124 -10.03 -12.91 6.88
N GLY A 125 -9.19 -12.97 7.91
CA GLY A 125 -8.74 -11.80 8.67
C GLY A 125 -9.89 -11.01 9.31
N LYS A 126 -11.10 -11.60 9.46
CA LYS A 126 -12.30 -10.85 9.88
C LYS A 126 -12.21 -10.27 11.29
N GLN A 127 -11.32 -10.80 12.12
CA GLN A 127 -11.04 -10.28 13.46
C GLN A 127 -9.97 -9.17 13.46
N HIS A 128 -9.36 -8.83 12.32
CA HIS A 128 -8.45 -7.68 12.21
C HIS A 128 -9.25 -6.37 12.46
N ASN A 129 -8.93 -5.69 13.56
CA ASN A 129 -9.69 -4.54 14.03
C ASN A 129 -8.81 -3.44 14.64
N PHE A 130 -9.35 -2.22 14.63
CA PHE A 130 -8.65 -1.02 15.03
C PHE A 130 -8.38 -0.96 16.54
N ALA A 131 -9.33 -1.42 17.38
CA ALA A 131 -9.15 -1.39 18.83
C ALA A 131 -7.92 -2.20 19.29
N ASP A 132 -7.80 -3.46 18.85
CA ASP A 132 -6.67 -4.33 19.18
C ASP A 132 -5.37 -3.84 18.55
N MET A 133 -5.41 -3.37 17.30
CA MET A 133 -4.29 -2.75 16.61
C MET A 133 -3.75 -1.55 17.41
N ASN A 134 -4.64 -0.67 17.88
CA ASN A 134 -4.25 0.52 18.63
C ASN A 134 -3.63 0.15 19.98
N ILE A 135 -4.15 -0.87 20.67
CA ILE A 135 -3.59 -1.41 21.92
C ILE A 135 -2.20 -2.00 21.68
N PHE A 136 -2.02 -2.75 20.58
CA PHE A 136 -0.75 -3.34 20.21
C PHE A 136 0.33 -2.29 20.03
N ILE A 137 0.07 -1.33 19.14
CA ILE A 137 1.05 -0.31 18.78
C ILE A 137 1.35 0.57 19.99
N ARG A 138 0.36 0.83 20.85
CA ARG A 138 0.59 1.51 22.13
C ARG A 138 1.51 0.72 23.06
N SER A 139 1.35 -0.60 23.11
CA SER A 139 2.19 -1.47 23.94
C SER A 139 3.63 -1.48 23.44
N LEU A 140 3.84 -1.51 22.11
CA LEU A 140 5.18 -1.37 21.51
C LEU A 140 5.84 -0.02 21.89
N ALA A 141 5.08 1.07 21.86
CA ALA A 141 5.57 2.39 22.25
C ALA A 141 6.02 2.47 23.72
N ILE A 142 5.42 1.66 24.59
CA ILE A 142 5.77 1.64 26.03
C ILE A 142 6.89 0.62 26.31
N GLN A 143 6.92 -0.50 25.60
CA GLN A 143 7.69 -1.68 26.01
C GLN A 143 8.79 -2.11 25.03
N ALA A 144 8.79 -1.62 23.80
CA ALA A 144 9.64 -2.14 22.72
C ALA A 144 10.33 -1.02 21.90
N GLY A 145 10.59 0.13 22.53
CA GLY A 145 11.38 1.20 21.90
C GLY A 145 10.84 1.67 20.55
N LEU A 146 9.51 1.74 20.39
CA LEU A 146 8.91 2.12 19.11
C LEU A 146 9.30 3.56 18.76
N VAL A 147 10.12 3.73 17.73
CA VAL A 147 10.57 5.05 17.26
C VAL A 147 9.55 5.73 16.34
N THR A 148 8.64 4.95 15.76
CA THR A 148 7.55 5.48 14.94
C THR A 148 6.54 6.21 15.80
N GLU A 149 6.22 7.46 15.44
CA GLU A 149 5.13 8.22 16.05
C GLU A 149 3.76 7.57 15.77
N ARG A 150 3.28 6.77 16.73
CA ARG A 150 2.09 5.91 16.59
C ARG A 150 0.88 6.61 15.95
N VAL A 151 0.51 7.77 16.46
CA VAL A 151 -0.73 8.43 16.01
C VAL A 151 -0.57 9.04 14.62
N LYS A 152 0.64 9.53 14.29
CA LYS A 152 0.95 10.02 12.93
C LYS A 152 0.96 8.88 11.92
N TRP A 153 1.52 7.72 12.27
CA TRP A 153 1.49 6.55 11.39
C TRP A 153 0.04 6.07 11.14
N LEU A 154 -0.82 6.07 12.16
CA LEU A 154 -2.24 5.75 11.99
C LEU A 154 -2.95 6.77 11.08
N ALA A 155 -2.66 8.07 11.25
CA ALA A 155 -3.17 9.13 10.41
C ALA A 155 -2.69 8.99 8.95
N ASP A 156 -1.41 8.68 8.74
CA ASP A 156 -0.81 8.45 7.44
C ASP A 156 -1.45 7.25 6.73
N MET A 157 -1.65 6.12 7.45
CA MET A 157 -2.36 4.95 6.94
C MET A 157 -3.79 5.29 6.54
N ALA A 158 -4.54 5.97 7.41
CA ALA A 158 -5.94 6.30 7.13
C ALA A 158 -6.08 7.27 5.95
N LEU A 159 -5.24 8.30 5.85
CA LEU A 159 -5.23 9.21 4.71
C LEU A 159 -4.85 8.48 3.42
N PHE A 160 -3.74 7.74 3.45
CA PHE A 160 -3.22 7.07 2.27
C PHE A 160 -4.18 6.01 1.75
N ASP A 161 -4.61 5.08 2.60
CA ASP A 161 -5.52 4.00 2.21
C ASP A 161 -6.89 4.55 1.78
N SER A 162 -7.35 5.67 2.35
CA SER A 162 -8.59 6.32 1.89
C SER A 162 -8.44 7.03 0.54
N LEU A 163 -7.28 7.67 0.29
CA LEU A 163 -6.96 8.39 -0.94
C LEU A 163 -6.77 7.45 -2.12
N ILE A 164 -6.06 6.33 -1.92
CA ILE A 164 -5.93 5.29 -2.95
C ILE A 164 -7.13 4.34 -2.95
N GLY A 165 -7.97 4.35 -1.93
CA GLY A 165 -9.12 3.45 -1.82
C GLY A 165 -8.72 1.99 -1.56
N ASN A 166 -7.71 1.75 -0.73
CA ASN A 166 -7.22 0.42 -0.39
C ASN A 166 -8.21 -0.35 0.49
N THR A 167 -8.77 -1.42 -0.06
CA THR A 167 -9.79 -2.22 0.64
C THR A 167 -9.23 -3.41 1.42
N ASP A 168 -7.91 -3.61 1.37
CA ASP A 168 -7.25 -4.85 1.77
C ASP A 168 -5.94 -4.64 2.55
N ARG A 169 -5.85 -3.57 3.34
CA ARG A 169 -4.84 -3.41 4.41
C ARG A 169 -5.12 -4.41 5.55
N HIS A 170 -4.93 -5.69 5.28
CA HIS A 170 -5.12 -6.76 6.27
C HIS A 170 -3.88 -6.94 7.16
N GLN A 171 -3.96 -7.82 8.15
CA GLN A 171 -2.95 -8.00 9.20
C GLN A 171 -1.57 -8.49 8.71
N GLU A 172 -1.45 -8.92 7.46
CA GLU A 172 -0.16 -9.28 6.86
C GLU A 172 0.43 -8.13 6.03
N ASN A 173 -0.36 -7.08 5.74
CA ASN A 173 0.05 -5.92 4.91
C ASN A 173 0.53 -4.74 5.76
N TRP A 174 0.91 -5.01 7.00
CA TRP A 174 1.64 -4.12 7.91
C TRP A 174 2.27 -4.95 9.03
N GLY A 175 3.24 -4.38 9.73
CA GLY A 175 3.86 -5.05 10.88
C GLY A 175 4.89 -4.18 11.57
N VAL A 176 5.82 -4.85 12.24
CA VAL A 176 6.87 -4.22 13.05
C VAL A 176 8.22 -4.72 12.59
N VAL A 177 9.15 -3.80 12.34
CA VAL A 177 10.56 -4.12 12.13
C VAL A 177 11.29 -3.90 13.46
N PHE A 178 11.94 -4.94 13.95
CA PHE A 178 12.77 -4.93 15.15
C PHE A 178 14.24 -4.86 14.77
N GLN A 179 14.97 -4.01 15.48
CA GLN A 179 16.41 -3.82 15.35
C GLN A 179 17.14 -4.51 16.50
N SER A 180 18.44 -4.74 16.34
CA SER A 180 19.28 -5.41 17.34
C SER A 180 19.50 -4.61 18.63
N ASP A 181 19.18 -3.31 18.64
CA ASP A 181 19.36 -2.38 19.76
C ASP A 181 18.07 -2.13 20.57
N ASP A 182 17.16 -3.12 20.60
CA ASP A 182 15.83 -3.06 21.24
C ASP A 182 14.89 -1.96 20.70
N LYS A 183 15.25 -1.30 19.59
CA LYS A 183 14.34 -0.38 18.89
C LYS A 183 13.43 -1.15 17.96
N SER A 184 12.25 -0.57 17.75
CA SER A 184 11.31 -1.04 16.74
C SER A 184 10.73 0.12 15.95
N ARG A 185 10.27 -0.16 14.73
CA ARG A 185 9.48 0.76 13.91
C ARG A 185 8.30 0.03 13.30
N LEU A 186 7.21 0.74 13.06
CA LEU A 186 6.16 0.21 12.20
C LEU A 186 6.71 0.15 10.76
N SER A 187 6.29 -0.86 10.01
CA SER A 187 6.69 -0.98 8.61
C SER A 187 6.17 0.20 7.80
N PRO A 188 6.79 0.48 6.64
CA PRO A 188 6.12 1.21 5.57
C PRO A 188 4.78 0.57 5.21
N LEU A 189 3.93 1.30 4.50
CA LEU A 189 2.67 0.78 3.97
C LEU A 189 2.92 0.04 2.65
N PHE A 190 2.97 -1.29 2.69
CA PHE A 190 3.28 -2.14 1.54
C PHE A 190 2.08 -2.98 1.09
N ASP A 191 2.14 -3.59 -0.09
CA ASP A 191 1.02 -4.34 -0.69
C ASP A 191 -0.21 -3.44 -0.91
N ASN A 192 -0.05 -2.48 -1.83
CA ASN A 192 -1.07 -1.48 -2.16
C ASN A 192 -1.87 -1.86 -3.41
N GLY A 193 -1.66 -3.07 -3.94
CA GLY A 193 -2.20 -3.55 -5.20
C GLY A 193 -3.74 -3.57 -5.27
N THR A 194 -4.41 -3.73 -4.13
CA THR A 194 -5.88 -3.80 -4.00
C THR A 194 -6.52 -2.42 -3.78
N SER A 195 -6.20 -1.49 -4.67
CA SER A 195 -6.56 -0.07 -4.58
C SER A 195 -7.01 0.51 -5.93
N LEU A 196 -7.28 1.82 -5.96
CA LEU A 196 -7.44 2.67 -7.15
C LEU A 196 -8.54 2.23 -8.11
N GLY A 197 -9.55 1.51 -7.59
CA GLY A 197 -10.64 0.99 -8.38
C GLY A 197 -10.23 -0.03 -9.44
N HIS A 198 -9.11 -0.72 -9.26
CA HIS A 198 -8.60 -1.73 -10.20
C HIS A 198 -9.61 -2.86 -10.47
N GLU A 199 -10.51 -3.15 -9.52
CA GLU A 199 -11.53 -4.18 -9.65
C GLU A 199 -12.61 -3.83 -10.69
N ARG A 200 -12.59 -2.59 -11.19
CA ARG A 200 -13.53 -2.10 -12.20
C ARG A 200 -12.96 -2.24 -13.60
N PHE A 201 -13.70 -2.97 -14.42
CA PHE A 201 -13.52 -2.98 -15.87
C PHE A 201 -13.92 -1.63 -16.45
N LEU A 202 -13.05 -1.06 -17.29
CA LEU A 202 -13.18 0.30 -17.82
C LEU A 202 -14.47 0.48 -18.64
N ASP A 203 -14.89 -0.55 -19.39
CA ASP A 203 -16.14 -0.57 -20.16
C ASP A 203 -17.40 -0.43 -19.28
N LYS A 204 -17.33 -0.82 -18.00
CA LYS A 204 -18.44 -0.72 -17.04
C LYS A 204 -18.48 0.60 -16.28
N VAL A 205 -17.40 1.38 -16.33
CA VAL A 205 -17.26 2.65 -15.60
C VAL A 205 -17.15 3.88 -16.49
N LYS A 206 -16.92 3.71 -17.80
CA LYS A 206 -16.79 4.80 -18.76
C LYS A 206 -17.94 5.82 -18.73
N ASP A 207 -19.18 5.36 -18.51
CA ASP A 207 -20.39 6.19 -18.51
C ASP A 207 -20.81 6.65 -17.10
N TRP A 208 -19.93 6.48 -16.09
CA TRP A 208 -20.25 6.95 -14.74
C TRP A 208 -20.16 8.47 -14.66
N ASP A 209 -21.24 9.09 -14.21
CA ASP A 209 -21.24 10.48 -13.78
C ASP A 209 -20.60 10.63 -12.39
N ASP A 210 -20.46 11.87 -11.95
CA ASP A 210 -19.81 12.17 -10.67
C ASP A 210 -20.65 11.72 -9.47
N ASN A 211 -21.99 11.66 -9.61
CA ASN A 211 -22.87 11.11 -8.57
C ASN A 211 -22.60 9.63 -8.33
N ARG A 212 -22.52 8.84 -9.41
CA ARG A 212 -22.24 7.40 -9.33
C ARG A 212 -20.82 7.12 -8.85
N LEU A 213 -19.85 7.92 -9.29
CA LEU A 213 -18.48 7.86 -8.78
C LEU A 213 -18.43 8.18 -7.28
N ARG A 214 -19.06 9.27 -6.84
CA ARG A 214 -19.14 9.66 -5.42
C ARG A 214 -19.80 8.56 -4.58
N ALA A 215 -20.89 7.96 -5.08
CA ALA A 215 -21.55 6.83 -4.41
C ALA A 215 -20.69 5.56 -4.34
N TYR A 216 -19.83 5.32 -5.33
CA TYR A 216 -18.82 4.25 -5.26
C TYR A 216 -17.75 4.56 -4.21
N VAL A 217 -17.18 5.76 -4.25
CA VAL A 217 -16.13 6.22 -3.31
C VAL A 217 -16.62 6.17 -1.86
N ASN A 218 -17.82 6.67 -1.58
CA ASN A 218 -18.43 6.66 -0.24
C ASN A 218 -18.77 5.27 0.30
N ARG A 219 -18.89 4.25 -0.56
CA ARG A 219 -19.09 2.86 -0.13
C ARG A 219 -17.77 2.12 0.13
N GLY A 220 -16.64 2.75 -0.13
CA GLY A 220 -15.32 2.18 0.11
C GLY A 220 -15.10 1.89 1.60
N CYS A 221 -14.66 0.68 1.91
CA CYS A 221 -14.34 0.25 3.26
C CYS A 221 -12.90 -0.20 3.35
N HIS A 222 -12.26 0.20 4.45
CA HIS A 222 -10.96 -0.31 4.85
C HIS A 222 -11.10 -1.79 5.23
N HIS A 223 -10.02 -2.57 5.24
CA HIS A 223 -10.09 -3.95 5.75
C HIS A 223 -10.46 -4.02 7.25
N LEU A 224 -10.16 -2.96 8.02
CA LEU A 224 -10.35 -2.92 9.47
C LEU A 224 -11.83 -2.99 9.87
N ARG A 225 -12.08 -3.60 11.02
CA ARG A 225 -13.32 -3.45 11.80
C ARG A 225 -13.04 -2.56 13.00
N VAL A 226 -14.07 -2.00 13.63
CA VAL A 226 -13.87 -1.17 14.84
C VAL A 226 -13.29 -2.01 15.98
N ASN A 227 -13.93 -3.15 16.25
CA ASN A 227 -13.61 -4.06 17.33
C ASN A 227 -14.04 -5.50 16.97
N ARG A 228 -13.99 -6.41 17.95
CA ARG A 228 -14.37 -7.83 17.78
C ARG A 228 -15.88 -8.11 17.84
N GLU A 229 -16.69 -7.14 18.29
CA GLU A 229 -18.14 -7.33 18.52
C GLU A 229 -18.90 -7.47 17.19
N ASN A 230 -18.44 -6.80 16.13
CA ASN A 230 -19.01 -6.90 14.79
C ASN A 230 -17.92 -7.13 13.73
N THR A 231 -17.55 -8.39 13.53
CA THR A 231 -16.55 -8.79 12.51
C THR A 231 -17.06 -8.72 11.07
N LYS A 232 -18.38 -8.51 10.87
CA LYS A 232 -19.01 -8.41 9.54
C LYS A 232 -18.91 -7.01 8.95
N GLN A 233 -18.90 -5.97 9.79
CA GLN A 233 -18.90 -4.59 9.33
C GLN A 233 -17.49 -3.99 9.32
N ARG A 234 -16.96 -3.80 8.12
CA ARG A 234 -15.73 -3.05 7.91
C ARG A 234 -15.96 -1.55 8.12
N ILE A 235 -14.93 -0.84 8.59
CA ILE A 235 -14.95 0.62 8.75
C ILE A 235 -14.93 1.26 7.36
N LYS A 236 -15.76 2.29 7.11
CA LYS A 236 -15.63 3.07 5.87
C LYS A 236 -14.35 3.89 5.88
N HIS A 237 -13.77 4.16 4.71
CA HIS A 237 -12.55 4.97 4.59
C HIS A 237 -12.68 6.32 5.31
N PHE A 238 -13.73 7.07 5.01
CA PHE A 238 -13.95 8.39 5.60
C PHE A 238 -14.29 8.33 7.11
N GLU A 239 -14.97 7.28 7.57
CA GLU A 239 -15.22 7.07 9.00
C GLU A 239 -13.91 6.78 9.77
N LEU A 240 -12.95 6.06 9.16
CA LEU A 240 -11.63 5.82 9.76
C LEU A 240 -10.83 7.13 9.85
N VAL A 241 -10.88 7.95 8.80
CA VAL A 241 -10.24 9.27 8.75
C VAL A 241 -10.81 10.20 9.81
N GLU A 242 -12.14 10.32 9.89
CA GLU A 242 -12.85 11.10 10.90
C GLU A 242 -12.49 10.66 12.32
N GLY A 243 -12.48 9.36 12.58
CA GLY A 243 -12.13 8.81 13.90
C GLY A 243 -10.70 9.15 14.34
N ILE A 244 -9.75 9.24 13.41
CA ILE A 244 -8.36 9.59 13.71
C ILE A 244 -8.18 11.10 13.80
N SER A 245 -8.75 11.88 12.87
CA SER A 245 -8.66 13.35 12.92
C SER A 245 -9.30 13.93 14.19
N SER A 246 -10.37 13.30 14.68
CA SER A 246 -11.06 13.70 15.91
C SER A 246 -10.31 13.34 17.20
N SER A 247 -9.18 12.63 17.11
CA SER A 247 -8.41 12.20 18.29
C SER A 247 -7.64 13.34 18.98
N GLY A 248 -7.36 14.43 18.26
CA GLY A 248 -6.63 15.58 18.77
C GLY A 248 -6.44 16.65 17.71
N LYS A 249 -6.42 17.93 18.13
CA LYS A 249 -6.27 19.07 17.22
C LYS A 249 -4.93 19.04 16.47
N ASP A 250 -3.88 18.61 17.15
CA ASP A 250 -2.54 18.41 16.57
C ASP A 250 -2.54 17.37 15.43
N ILE A 251 -3.31 16.30 15.58
CA ILE A 251 -3.45 15.25 14.55
C ILE A 251 -4.33 15.74 13.41
N GLN A 252 -5.42 16.43 13.69
CA GLN A 252 -6.23 17.08 12.66
C GLN A 252 -5.39 18.03 11.81
N ASP A 253 -4.61 18.91 12.46
CA ASP A 253 -3.74 19.87 11.77
C ASP A 253 -2.65 19.18 10.96
N TYR A 254 -2.05 18.10 11.49
CA TYR A 254 -1.11 17.26 10.75
C TYR A 254 -1.75 16.67 9.48
N MET A 255 -2.95 16.11 9.58
CA MET A 255 -3.67 15.53 8.43
C MET A 255 -4.04 16.59 7.38
N LEU A 256 -4.52 17.77 7.81
CA LEU A 256 -4.82 18.89 6.91
C LEU A 256 -3.57 19.38 6.20
N GLN A 257 -2.45 19.54 6.92
CA GLN A 257 -1.18 19.97 6.34
C GLN A 257 -0.74 19.02 5.22
N LYS A 258 -0.85 17.70 5.42
CA LYS A 258 -0.51 16.71 4.37
C LYS A 258 -1.42 16.85 3.16
N LEU A 259 -2.73 16.91 3.36
CA LEU A 259 -3.70 17.03 2.26
C LEU A 259 -3.55 18.35 1.48
N ASP A 260 -3.21 19.45 2.15
CA ASP A 260 -3.00 20.75 1.51
C ASP A 260 -1.62 20.89 0.87
N ALA A 261 -0.63 20.08 1.29
CA ALA A 261 0.69 20.01 0.66
C ALA A 261 0.74 19.14 -0.61
N VAL A 262 -0.33 18.40 -0.94
CA VAL A 262 -0.37 17.58 -2.17
C VAL A 262 -0.35 18.49 -3.40
N ASP A 263 0.78 18.45 -4.12
CA ASP A 263 0.87 18.99 -5.49
C ASP A 263 0.16 18.05 -6.46
N LEU A 264 -1.15 18.27 -6.61
CA LEU A 264 -2.03 17.43 -7.41
C LEU A 264 -1.67 17.43 -8.90
N GLU A 265 -1.23 18.56 -9.45
CA GLU A 265 -0.87 18.66 -10.86
C GLU A 265 0.38 17.84 -11.16
N ALA A 266 1.43 18.03 -10.35
CA ALA A 266 2.66 17.26 -10.51
C ALA A 266 2.43 15.77 -10.25
N MET A 267 1.62 15.41 -9.25
CA MET A 267 1.27 14.01 -8.96
C MET A 267 0.57 13.35 -10.15
N LEU A 268 -0.46 14.00 -10.71
CA LEU A 268 -1.19 13.45 -11.86
C LEU A 268 -0.33 13.40 -13.12
N ALA A 269 0.56 14.38 -13.33
CA ALA A 269 1.50 14.37 -14.45
C ALA A 269 2.52 13.21 -14.33
N GLU A 270 2.98 12.89 -13.12
CA GLU A 270 3.86 11.75 -12.91
C GLU A 270 3.14 10.42 -13.15
N ILE A 271 1.89 10.28 -12.67
CA ILE A 271 1.06 9.09 -12.93
C ILE A 271 0.77 8.95 -14.43
N GLU A 272 0.40 10.04 -15.12
CA GLU A 272 0.21 10.04 -16.58
C GLU A 272 1.50 9.67 -17.31
N GLY A 273 2.66 10.06 -16.79
CA GLY A 273 3.95 9.67 -17.32
C GLY A 273 4.14 8.16 -17.47
N LEU A 274 3.46 7.35 -16.65
CA LEU A 274 3.49 5.88 -16.77
C LEU A 274 2.85 5.38 -18.09
N THR A 275 1.94 6.14 -18.71
CA THR A 275 1.31 5.75 -19.98
C THR A 275 2.27 5.81 -21.17
N LYS A 276 3.45 6.42 -20.97
CA LYS A 276 4.50 6.56 -21.99
C LYS A 276 5.52 5.43 -21.94
N ILE A 277 5.39 4.50 -20.98
CA ILE A 277 6.27 3.35 -20.85
C ILE A 277 5.86 2.29 -21.88
N ASP A 278 6.78 1.95 -22.77
CA ASP A 278 6.60 0.91 -23.78
C ASP A 278 6.90 -0.47 -23.17
N ILE A 279 5.86 -1.27 -22.97
CA ILE A 279 5.90 -2.59 -22.32
C ILE A 279 4.67 -3.40 -22.73
N ASP A 280 4.78 -4.73 -22.77
CA ASP A 280 3.75 -5.65 -23.25
C ASP A 280 2.38 -5.49 -22.56
N VAL A 281 2.38 -5.12 -21.28
CA VAL A 281 1.17 -4.80 -20.51
C VAL A 281 1.20 -3.32 -20.10
N PRO A 282 0.78 -2.40 -21.00
CA PRO A 282 0.93 -0.97 -20.79
C PRO A 282 -0.08 -0.41 -19.79
N PHE A 283 0.30 0.68 -19.13
CA PHE A 283 -0.64 1.50 -18.37
C PHE A 283 -1.43 2.39 -19.34
N SER A 284 -2.68 2.02 -19.63
CA SER A 284 -3.46 2.74 -20.65
C SER A 284 -3.90 4.14 -20.21
N GLN A 285 -4.11 5.04 -21.18
CA GLN A 285 -4.69 6.36 -20.92
C GLN A 285 -6.08 6.27 -20.29
N GLU A 286 -6.89 5.29 -20.68
CA GLU A 286 -8.21 5.07 -20.09
C GLU A 286 -8.12 4.67 -18.61
N ARG A 287 -7.11 3.85 -18.25
CA ARG A 287 -6.86 3.50 -16.85
C ARG A 287 -6.39 4.70 -16.05
N PHE A 288 -5.51 5.52 -16.61
CA PHE A 288 -5.09 6.79 -16.00
C PHE A 288 -6.29 7.69 -15.72
N GLU A 289 -7.16 7.95 -16.70
CA GLU A 289 -8.33 8.84 -16.50
C GLU A 289 -9.29 8.28 -15.45
N TRP A 290 -9.50 6.97 -15.40
CA TRP A 290 -10.27 6.34 -14.31
C TRP A 290 -9.65 6.59 -12.94
N ILE A 291 -8.35 6.36 -12.79
CA ILE A 291 -7.62 6.55 -11.54
C ILE A 291 -7.63 8.02 -11.12
N LYS A 292 -7.37 8.94 -12.05
CA LYS A 292 -7.42 10.39 -11.85
C LYS A 292 -8.76 10.83 -11.29
N ARG A 293 -9.89 10.40 -11.90
CA ARG A 293 -11.23 10.71 -11.38
C ARG A 293 -11.43 10.21 -9.95
N ASN A 294 -10.94 9.02 -9.62
CA ASN A 294 -11.01 8.46 -8.27
C ASN A 294 -10.19 9.29 -7.26
N ILE A 295 -8.93 9.61 -7.59
CA ILE A 295 -8.05 10.40 -6.73
C ILE A 295 -8.65 11.78 -6.48
N LEU A 296 -9.13 12.47 -7.52
CA LEU A 296 -9.74 13.80 -7.40
C LEU A 296 -10.95 13.78 -6.44
N MET A 297 -11.90 12.87 -6.67
CA MET A 297 -13.08 12.74 -5.82
C MET A 297 -12.72 12.38 -4.36
N ARG A 298 -11.75 11.48 -4.16
CA ARG A 298 -11.30 11.07 -2.82
C ARG A 298 -10.58 12.19 -2.10
N LEU A 299 -9.71 12.94 -2.79
CA LEU A 299 -8.97 14.06 -2.21
C LEU A 299 -9.91 15.19 -1.77
N GLU A 300 -10.91 15.52 -2.59
CA GLU A 300 -11.97 16.48 -2.24
C GLU A 300 -12.69 16.05 -0.95
N LEU A 301 -13.22 14.82 -0.93
CA LEU A 301 -13.95 14.28 0.21
C LEU A 301 -13.09 14.17 1.47
N LEU A 302 -11.81 13.81 1.35
CA LEU A 302 -10.89 13.77 2.48
C LEU A 302 -10.68 15.15 3.10
N LYS A 303 -10.51 16.18 2.27
CA LYS A 303 -10.37 17.56 2.75
C LYS A 303 -11.64 18.05 3.45
N GLU A 304 -12.82 17.65 2.97
CA GLU A 304 -14.09 17.93 3.66
C GLU A 304 -14.16 17.19 5.00
N GLU A 305 -13.83 15.90 5.03
CA GLU A 305 -13.95 15.05 6.22
C GLU A 305 -13.04 15.51 7.36
N VAL A 306 -11.77 15.81 7.08
CA VAL A 306 -10.81 16.21 8.12
C VAL A 306 -11.10 17.61 8.68
N ARG A 307 -11.78 18.48 7.91
CA ARG A 307 -12.13 19.86 8.33
C ARG A 307 -13.37 19.94 9.23
N LYS A 308 -14.14 18.86 9.36
CA LYS A 308 -15.27 18.80 10.30
C LYS A 308 -14.77 18.89 11.74
#